data_AF-A0A354J5J0-F1
#
_entry.id   AF-A0A354J5J0-F1
#
_cell.length_a   1.000
_cell.length_b   1.000
_cell.length_c   1.000
_cell.angle_alpha   90.00
_cell.angle_beta   90.00
_cell.angle_gamma   90.00
#
_symmetry.space_group_name_H-M   'P 1'
#
loop_
_entity.id
_entity.type
_entity.pdbx_description
1 polymer ?
#
loop_
_entity_poly.entity_id
_entity_poly.type
_entity_poly.pdbx_seq_one_letter_code
_entity_poly.pdbx_strand_id
1 'polypeptide(L)'
;MDENDNPGGRREPLYKKWWFWSIVVFLVIILYGALSGDNKDGKQNATGQDKRSPTLGAEEPKETDDSGNVKDTGSTNQTEGQRTEKSGKDNIAEEKSFREHSAAVLTTLNTGKFKVGTDIPEGRYRITGDGNGNLFIYDTNDVPYVNEILGGGDFGVESVTTDLRTGETIEISGMKKATFTPAETTLYKDALTTGNWIVGLDVPEGRYDIKSVGGGSGNLFIHNVTGWIEVNEILGGGEFGVDTVTVELKEGYSITIGGMNQVALVLIKTSSN
;
A
#
# COMPACT_ATOMS: atom_id res chain seq x y z
N MET A 1 -27.67 36.20 -3.85
CA MET A 1 -26.23 36.46 -4.10
C MET A 1 -25.64 36.35 -2.72
N ASP A 2 -25.15 35.17 -2.38
CA ASP A 2 -24.63 34.86 -1.07
C ASP A 2 -23.40 34.00 -1.30
N GLU A 3 -22.30 34.40 -0.69
CA GLU A 3 -20.94 34.06 -1.09
C GLU A 3 -20.26 33.39 0.11
N ASN A 4 -19.89 32.11 -0.04
CA ASN A 4 -19.28 31.30 1.02
C ASN A 4 -18.23 30.37 0.42
N ASP A 5 -17.20 30.96 -0.19
CA ASP A 5 -16.00 30.24 -0.59
C ASP A 5 -15.26 29.72 0.66
N ASN A 6 -15.14 28.39 0.78
CA ASN A 6 -14.29 27.74 1.77
C ASN A 6 -12.99 27.25 1.10
N PRO A 7 -11.87 28.01 1.16
CA PRO A 7 -10.66 27.67 0.43
C PRO A 7 -9.97 26.42 1.02
N GLY A 8 -9.65 25.46 0.14
CA GLY A 8 -9.22 24.11 0.53
C GLY A 8 -8.03 24.04 1.51
N GLY A 9 -8.15 23.15 2.49
CA GLY A 9 -7.15 22.91 3.53
C GLY A 9 -5.83 22.39 2.99
N ARG A 10 -4.88 23.31 2.74
CA ARG A 10 -3.51 23.01 2.31
C ARG A 10 -2.79 22.18 3.39
N ARG A 11 -2.58 20.89 3.14
CA ARG A 11 -1.74 20.03 3.99
C ARG A 11 -0.32 20.62 4.05
N GLU A 12 0.19 20.88 5.25
CA GLU A 12 1.54 21.44 5.41
C GLU A 12 2.62 20.44 4.96
N PRO A 13 3.63 20.88 4.17
CA PRO A 13 4.66 19.99 3.65
C PRO A 13 5.57 19.48 4.78
N LEU A 14 5.94 18.20 4.71
CA LEU A 14 6.53 17.46 5.82
C LEU A 14 7.86 18.04 6.32
N TYR A 15 8.63 18.73 5.48
CA TYR A 15 9.89 19.39 5.86
C TYR A 15 9.74 20.51 6.91
N LYS A 16 8.51 21.00 7.16
CA LYS A 16 8.22 21.92 8.27
C LYS A 16 8.17 21.24 9.64
N LYS A 17 7.98 19.91 9.69
CA LYS A 17 7.86 19.17 10.95
C LYS A 17 9.27 18.85 11.47
N TRP A 18 9.57 19.23 12.71
CA TRP A 18 10.92 19.12 13.29
C TRP A 18 11.54 17.72 13.18
N TRP A 19 10.74 16.66 13.35
CA TRP A 19 11.19 15.26 13.24
C TRP A 19 11.71 14.86 11.85
N PHE A 20 11.29 15.54 10.78
CA PHE A 20 11.81 15.30 9.43
C PHE A 20 13.33 15.55 9.36
N TRP A 21 13.80 16.60 10.03
CA TRP A 21 15.22 16.96 10.07
C TRP A 21 16.04 15.95 10.87
N SER A 22 15.48 15.33 11.91
CA SER A 22 16.11 14.23 12.64
C SER A 22 16.41 13.03 11.73
N ILE A 23 15.49 12.68 10.83
CA ILE A 23 15.68 11.58 9.85
C ILE A 23 16.77 11.93 8.83
N VAL A 24 16.75 13.16 8.29
CA VAL A 24 17.77 13.63 7.33
C VAL A 24 19.17 13.59 7.95
N VAL A 25 19.34 14.03 9.21
CA VAL A 25 20.62 13.95 9.93
C VAL A 25 21.07 12.50 10.11
N PHE A 26 20.15 11.58 10.45
CA PHE A 26 20.48 10.17 10.64
C PHE A 26 20.97 9.51 9.34
N LEU A 27 20.35 9.82 8.20
CA LEU A 27 20.78 9.34 6.88
C LEU A 27 22.15 9.87 6.46
N VAL A 28 22.45 11.15 6.75
CA VAL A 28 23.78 11.73 6.47
C VAL A 28 24.88 11.06 7.29
N ILE A 29 24.63 10.72 8.57
CA ILE A 29 25.59 10.01 9.42
C ILE A 29 25.91 8.62 8.85
N ILE A 30 24.89 7.87 8.38
CA ILE A 30 25.08 6.55 7.77
C ILE A 30 25.95 6.66 6.50
N LEU A 31 25.73 7.66 5.65
CA LEU A 31 26.50 7.86 4.42
C LEU A 31 27.97 8.24 4.69
N TYR A 32 28.25 9.02 5.73
CA TYR A 32 29.63 9.33 6.13
C TYR A 32 30.37 8.15 6.75
N GLY A 33 29.67 7.22 7.41
CA GLY A 33 30.25 6.00 7.98
C GLY A 33 30.87 5.03 6.95
N ALA A 34 30.49 5.13 5.68
CA ALA A 34 30.93 4.22 4.62
C ALA A 34 32.23 4.64 3.90
N LEU A 35 32.79 5.82 4.19
CA LEU A 35 33.92 6.41 3.44
C LEU A 35 35.20 6.55 4.28
N SER A 36 35.52 5.53 5.10
CA SER A 36 36.80 5.43 5.81
C SER A 36 37.28 3.98 5.89
N GLY A 37 37.96 3.53 4.84
CA GLY A 37 38.64 2.23 4.75
C GLY A 37 39.93 2.36 3.94
N ASP A 38 41.04 1.96 4.54
CA ASP A 38 42.41 2.15 4.03
C ASP A 38 42.86 1.01 3.10
N ASN A 39 43.67 1.32 2.08
CA ASN A 39 44.19 0.36 1.10
C ASN A 39 45.59 -0.12 1.51
N LYS A 40 45.80 -1.44 1.66
CA LYS A 40 47.14 -2.08 1.71
C LYS A 40 47.16 -3.44 1.01
N ASP A 41 48.27 -3.72 0.33
CA ASP A 41 48.43 -4.85 -0.59
C ASP A 41 48.60 -6.22 0.08
N GLY A 42 48.20 -7.28 -0.62
CA GLY A 42 48.09 -8.63 -0.07
C GLY A 42 49.29 -9.56 -0.31
N LYS A 43 49.16 -10.81 0.17
CA LYS A 43 49.85 -12.00 -0.39
C LYS A 43 49.22 -13.34 0.05
N GLN A 44 48.73 -14.08 -0.95
CA GLN A 44 48.90 -15.54 -1.15
C GLN A 44 48.40 -16.62 -0.15
N ASN A 45 47.81 -17.66 -0.77
CA ASN A 45 47.84 -19.10 -0.42
C ASN A 45 46.85 -19.73 0.59
N ALA A 46 45.70 -20.16 0.04
CA ALA A 46 45.30 -21.57 -0.13
C ALA A 46 45.03 -22.53 1.08
N THR A 47 43.98 -23.35 0.88
CA THR A 47 43.56 -24.59 1.60
C THR A 47 42.92 -24.43 2.98
N GLY A 48 41.95 -25.30 3.28
CA GLY A 48 41.32 -25.47 4.61
C GLY A 48 39.87 -24.97 4.72
N GLN A 49 38.89 -25.81 4.32
CA GLN A 49 37.54 -25.72 4.89
C GLN A 49 37.51 -26.54 6.19
N ASP A 50 37.08 -25.94 7.30
CA ASP A 50 36.33 -26.70 8.33
C ASP A 50 35.37 -25.79 9.10
N LYS A 51 34.46 -26.40 9.86
CA LYS A 51 33.28 -25.78 10.48
C LYS A 51 33.53 -25.45 11.95
N ARG A 52 33.04 -24.28 12.40
CA ARG A 52 32.02 -24.17 13.49
C ARG A 52 31.69 -22.72 13.86
N SER A 53 30.46 -22.53 14.33
CA SER A 53 30.02 -21.35 15.08
C SER A 53 30.35 -21.51 16.57
N PRO A 54 30.66 -20.43 17.32
CA PRO A 54 30.64 -20.41 18.77
C PRO A 54 29.29 -19.92 19.32
N THR A 55 28.63 -20.74 20.13
CA THR A 55 27.55 -20.30 21.03
C THR A 55 28.11 -20.13 22.44
N LEU A 56 27.94 -18.94 23.01
CA LEU A 56 28.08 -18.63 24.44
C LEU A 56 26.94 -17.66 24.79
N GLY A 57 26.29 -17.70 25.94
CA GLY A 57 26.58 -18.49 27.15
C GLY A 57 26.38 -17.57 28.35
N ALA A 58 25.20 -17.62 28.97
CA ALA A 58 24.78 -16.62 29.95
C ALA A 58 25.20 -16.99 31.39
N GLU A 59 25.51 -15.98 32.20
CA GLU A 59 25.50 -16.06 33.67
C GLU A 59 25.26 -14.67 34.27
N GLU A 60 24.59 -14.61 35.43
CA GLU A 60 24.11 -13.42 36.12
C GLU A 60 24.45 -13.52 37.63
N PRO A 61 24.92 -12.44 38.28
CA PRO A 61 24.89 -12.30 39.73
C PRO A 61 24.10 -11.06 40.22
N LYS A 62 23.72 -11.08 41.51
CA LYS A 62 22.70 -10.24 42.15
C LYS A 62 23.18 -8.93 42.78
N GLU A 63 22.20 -8.11 43.19
CA GLU A 63 22.26 -6.89 44.00
C GLU A 63 22.80 -7.08 45.44
N THR A 64 23.25 -5.98 46.07
CA THR A 64 23.01 -5.60 47.49
C THR A 64 23.22 -4.09 47.70
N ASP A 65 22.47 -3.46 48.62
CA ASP A 65 22.51 -2.02 49.00
C ASP A 65 23.72 -1.59 49.87
N ASP A 66 23.98 -0.27 49.99
CA ASP A 66 23.69 0.54 51.20
C ASP A 66 23.85 2.07 50.95
N SER A 67 23.54 2.91 51.95
CA SER A 67 23.14 4.33 51.85
C SER A 67 24.20 5.39 52.24
N GLY A 68 23.99 6.66 51.85
CA GLY A 68 24.84 7.81 52.22
C GLY A 68 24.22 9.19 51.91
N ASN A 69 24.31 10.15 52.83
CA ASN A 69 23.48 11.37 52.91
C ASN A 69 24.39 12.58 53.37
N VAL A 70 24.10 13.89 53.27
CA VAL A 70 22.84 14.68 53.22
C VAL A 70 23.05 16.05 52.51
N LYS A 71 21.94 16.66 52.02
CA LYS A 71 21.66 18.08 51.65
C LYS A 71 21.60 18.39 50.15
N ASP A 72 20.56 19.01 49.57
CA ASP A 72 19.51 19.99 49.99
C ASP A 72 19.84 21.47 49.69
N THR A 73 19.21 22.00 48.65
CA THR A 73 18.58 23.35 48.60
C THR A 73 17.57 23.33 47.45
N GLY A 74 16.27 23.42 47.73
CA GLY A 74 15.20 23.27 46.72
C GLY A 74 14.45 24.55 46.35
N SER A 75 13.44 24.41 45.48
CA SER A 75 12.22 25.23 45.52
C SER A 75 11.04 24.52 44.83
N THR A 76 9.85 24.65 45.42
CA THR A 76 8.54 24.13 44.97
C THR A 76 7.84 25.12 43.98
N ASN A 77 6.69 24.89 43.33
CA ASN A 77 5.55 23.95 43.44
C ASN A 77 5.23 23.39 42.03
N GLN A 78 4.89 22.11 41.82
CA GLN A 78 3.69 21.34 42.21
C GLN A 78 2.42 21.57 41.34
N THR A 79 1.69 20.47 41.16
CA THR A 79 0.66 20.21 40.13
C THR A 79 -0.70 19.96 40.77
N GLU A 80 -1.79 20.39 40.14
CA GLU A 80 -3.15 19.80 40.28
C GLU A 80 -4.02 20.21 39.06
N GLY A 81 -5.10 19.52 38.70
CA GLY A 81 -5.60 18.27 39.28
C GLY A 81 -7.08 17.94 38.97
N GLN A 82 -7.32 17.19 37.89
CA GLN A 82 -8.44 16.24 37.71
C GLN A 82 -9.89 16.72 37.38
N ARG A 83 -10.50 16.02 36.40
CA ARG A 83 -11.95 15.87 36.05
C ARG A 83 -12.72 17.13 35.58
N THR A 84 -13.47 17.03 34.49
CA THR A 84 -14.65 16.14 34.37
C THR A 84 -14.76 15.38 33.04
N GLU A 85 -15.39 14.22 33.08
CA GLU A 85 -15.76 13.42 31.89
C GLU A 85 -17.02 13.97 31.22
N LYS A 86 -17.10 13.89 29.88
CA LYS A 86 -18.39 13.87 29.18
C LYS A 86 -18.33 12.93 27.98
N SER A 87 -18.89 11.74 28.12
CA SER A 87 -19.04 10.78 27.03
C SER A 87 -20.04 11.32 26.00
N GLY A 88 -19.52 11.72 24.84
CA GLY A 88 -20.32 11.82 23.61
C GLY A 88 -20.49 10.42 23.03
N LYS A 89 -21.70 9.87 23.08
CA LYS A 89 -22.09 8.75 22.20
C LYS A 89 -22.57 9.35 20.89
N ASP A 90 -21.61 9.78 20.08
CA ASP A 90 -21.91 10.21 18.72
C ASP A 90 -22.26 8.95 17.92
N ASN A 91 -23.53 8.85 17.53
CA ASN A 91 -23.98 7.76 16.67
C ASN A 91 -23.39 8.02 15.28
N ILE A 92 -22.25 7.41 15.00
CA ILE A 92 -21.70 7.30 13.65
C ILE A 92 -22.71 6.47 12.86
N ALA A 93 -23.62 7.13 12.16
CA ALA A 93 -24.35 6.51 11.08
C ALA A 93 -23.31 6.12 10.03
N GLU A 94 -23.38 4.88 9.54
CA GLU A 94 -22.49 4.39 8.50
C GLU A 94 -22.72 5.23 7.24
N GLU A 95 -21.79 6.17 6.98
CA GLU A 95 -21.72 6.90 5.72
C GLU A 95 -21.24 5.92 4.65
N LYS A 96 -22.21 5.14 4.16
CA LYS A 96 -22.02 4.10 3.14
C LYS A 96 -21.17 4.66 2.01
N SER A 97 -20.04 4.02 1.72
CA SER A 97 -19.11 4.53 0.72
C SER A 97 -19.76 4.66 -0.66
N PHE A 98 -19.30 5.66 -1.42
CA PHE A 98 -19.76 5.94 -2.78
C PHE A 98 -18.57 6.32 -3.69
N ARG A 99 -18.68 6.03 -4.99
CA ARG A 99 -17.64 6.28 -5.98
C ARG A 99 -18.07 7.36 -6.98
N GLU A 100 -17.68 8.60 -6.70
CA GLU A 100 -17.91 9.78 -7.56
C GLU A 100 -17.02 9.81 -8.82
N HIS A 101 -17.06 8.76 -9.65
CA HIS A 101 -16.23 8.62 -10.86
C HIS A 101 -17.04 8.12 -12.08
N SER A 102 -18.20 8.74 -12.34
CA SER A 102 -19.11 8.37 -13.45
C SER A 102 -18.89 9.14 -14.77
N ALA A 103 -17.89 10.02 -14.85
CA ALA A 103 -17.53 10.75 -16.07
C ALA A 103 -16.78 9.89 -17.12
N ALA A 104 -16.69 8.57 -16.91
CA ALA A 104 -16.00 7.62 -17.77
C ALA A 104 -16.60 7.56 -19.18
N VAL A 105 -15.75 7.69 -20.21
CA VAL A 105 -16.16 7.59 -21.63
C VAL A 105 -15.25 6.60 -22.37
N LEU A 106 -15.83 5.76 -23.23
CA LEU A 106 -15.08 4.80 -24.05
C LEU A 106 -13.98 5.50 -24.85
N THR A 107 -12.74 5.30 -24.43
CA THR A 107 -11.57 6.01 -24.94
C THR A 107 -10.54 5.01 -25.47
N THR A 108 -9.74 5.41 -26.46
CA THR A 108 -8.69 4.58 -27.05
C THR A 108 -7.43 5.41 -27.23
N LEU A 109 -6.33 4.97 -26.62
CA LEU A 109 -5.05 5.67 -26.61
C LEU A 109 -3.97 4.77 -27.23
N ASN A 110 -3.14 5.32 -28.12
CA ASN A 110 -1.98 4.62 -28.70
C ASN A 110 -0.82 4.47 -27.69
N THR A 111 0.29 3.84 -28.08
CA THR A 111 1.57 3.97 -27.34
C THR A 111 1.96 5.45 -27.20
N GLY A 112 2.29 5.88 -25.99
CA GLY A 112 2.52 7.28 -25.61
C GLY A 112 2.38 7.55 -24.10
N LYS A 113 2.48 8.82 -23.70
CA LYS A 113 2.14 9.32 -22.36
C LYS A 113 0.93 10.27 -22.46
N PHE A 114 0.01 10.18 -21.50
CA PHE A 114 -1.28 10.87 -21.52
C PHE A 114 -1.66 11.39 -20.12
N LYS A 115 -2.58 12.35 -20.04
CA LYS A 115 -3.01 13.00 -18.79
C LYS A 115 -4.53 12.85 -18.58
N VAL A 116 -4.92 12.30 -17.43
CA VAL A 116 -6.34 12.21 -17.05
C VAL A 116 -6.89 13.62 -16.80
N GLY A 117 -8.08 13.89 -17.33
CA GLY A 117 -8.69 15.21 -17.43
C GLY A 117 -8.30 16.00 -18.69
N THR A 118 -7.40 15.49 -19.54
CA THR A 118 -7.03 16.09 -20.84
C THR A 118 -7.27 15.13 -22.00
N ASP A 119 -6.62 13.95 -21.98
CA ASP A 119 -6.69 12.96 -23.07
C ASP A 119 -7.79 11.91 -22.85
N ILE A 120 -8.22 11.75 -21.60
CA ILE A 120 -9.27 10.84 -21.13
C ILE A 120 -9.93 11.48 -19.90
N PRO A 121 -11.27 11.50 -19.76
CA PRO A 121 -11.91 12.00 -18.55
C PRO A 121 -11.68 11.06 -17.36
N GLU A 122 -11.71 11.59 -16.15
CA GLU A 122 -11.68 10.79 -14.93
C GLU A 122 -12.89 9.84 -14.85
N GLY A 123 -12.71 8.68 -14.21
CA GLY A 123 -13.71 7.63 -14.25
C GLY A 123 -13.21 6.26 -13.83
N ARG A 124 -14.13 5.31 -13.57
CA ARG A 124 -13.80 3.89 -13.43
C ARG A 124 -13.74 3.21 -14.79
N TYR A 125 -12.64 2.51 -15.07
CA TYR A 125 -12.37 1.89 -16.36
C TYR A 125 -11.88 0.45 -16.24
N ARG A 126 -12.34 -0.41 -17.15
CA ARG A 126 -11.68 -1.66 -17.52
C ARG A 126 -10.83 -1.42 -18.76
N ILE A 127 -9.53 -1.67 -18.65
CA ILE A 127 -8.50 -1.33 -19.63
C ILE A 127 -7.99 -2.62 -20.28
N THR A 128 -7.98 -2.68 -21.62
CA THR A 128 -7.49 -3.84 -22.39
C THR A 128 -6.49 -3.42 -23.48
N GLY A 129 -5.57 -4.31 -23.86
CA GLY A 129 -4.55 -4.05 -24.88
C GLY A 129 -4.88 -4.60 -26.28
N ASP A 130 -4.42 -3.92 -27.33
CA ASP A 130 -4.36 -4.44 -28.70
C ASP A 130 -2.94 -4.98 -28.99
N GLY A 131 -2.75 -6.26 -28.66
CA GLY A 131 -1.44 -6.90 -28.56
C GLY A 131 -0.83 -6.71 -27.17
N ASN A 132 0.36 -7.29 -26.97
CA ASN A 132 1.03 -7.29 -25.68
C ASN A 132 1.82 -6.00 -25.47
N GLY A 133 1.72 -5.39 -24.28
CA GLY A 133 2.42 -4.14 -23.97
C GLY A 133 2.19 -3.66 -22.54
N ASN A 134 3.03 -2.75 -22.08
CA ASN A 134 3.03 -2.30 -20.70
C ASN A 134 2.05 -1.12 -20.52
N LEU A 135 1.27 -1.17 -19.44
CA LEU A 135 0.49 -0.08 -18.89
C LEU A 135 1.09 0.34 -17.54
N PHE A 136 1.49 1.60 -17.44
CA PHE A 136 1.73 2.27 -16.16
C PHE A 136 0.68 3.34 -15.94
N ILE A 137 0.21 3.49 -14.70
CA ILE A 137 -0.59 4.63 -14.27
C ILE A 137 0.00 5.17 -12.97
N TYR A 138 0.29 6.47 -12.99
CA TYR A 138 0.96 7.21 -11.92
C TYR A 138 0.00 8.19 -11.27
N ASP A 139 0.09 8.30 -9.95
CA ASP A 139 -0.65 9.30 -9.18
C ASP A 139 -0.13 10.74 -9.46
N THR A 140 -0.72 11.73 -8.78
CA THR A 140 -0.30 13.14 -8.92
C THR A 140 1.07 13.47 -8.30
N ASN A 141 1.75 12.49 -7.71
CA ASN A 141 3.10 12.57 -7.15
C ASN A 141 4.13 11.74 -7.95
N ASP A 142 3.75 11.30 -9.16
CA ASP A 142 4.51 10.42 -10.07
C ASP A 142 4.83 9.03 -9.47
N VAL A 143 4.02 8.53 -8.53
CA VAL A 143 4.12 7.18 -7.96
C VAL A 143 3.24 6.21 -8.77
N PRO A 144 3.80 5.12 -9.36
CA PRO A 144 3.01 4.16 -10.10
C PRO A 144 2.14 3.30 -9.16
N TYR A 145 0.83 3.26 -9.42
CA TYR A 145 -0.12 2.39 -8.71
C TYR A 145 -0.74 1.30 -9.60
N VAL A 146 -0.55 1.41 -10.93
CA VAL A 146 -0.69 0.31 -11.89
C VAL A 146 0.64 0.15 -12.63
N ASN A 147 1.10 -1.09 -12.77
CA ASN A 147 2.30 -1.50 -13.50
C ASN A 147 2.06 -2.92 -14.00
N GLU A 148 1.44 -3.06 -15.17
CA GLU A 148 0.94 -4.35 -15.68
C GLU A 148 1.29 -4.54 -17.15
N ILE A 149 1.54 -5.78 -17.55
CA ILE A 149 1.64 -6.18 -18.96
C ILE A 149 0.23 -6.54 -19.42
N LEU A 150 -0.39 -5.70 -20.26
CA LEU A 150 -1.66 -6.00 -20.90
C LEU A 150 -1.45 -6.90 -22.12
N GLY A 151 -2.49 -7.69 -22.44
CA GLY A 151 -2.57 -8.53 -23.65
C GLY A 151 -2.83 -10.01 -23.36
N GLY A 152 -2.73 -10.44 -22.10
CA GLY A 152 -2.88 -11.84 -21.70
C GLY A 152 -1.63 -12.69 -21.97
N GLY A 153 -1.82 -14.01 -21.94
CA GLY A 153 -0.74 -15.00 -22.04
C GLY A 153 0.02 -15.19 -20.74
N ASP A 154 1.09 -16.01 -20.77
CA ASP A 154 1.79 -16.52 -19.59
C ASP A 154 2.44 -15.44 -18.68
N PHE A 155 2.58 -14.21 -19.18
CA PHE A 155 3.26 -13.09 -18.52
C PHE A 155 2.43 -11.80 -18.49
N GLY A 156 1.15 -11.85 -18.87
CA GLY A 156 0.32 -10.65 -19.03
C GLY A 156 -1.12 -10.88 -18.63
N VAL A 157 -1.79 -9.80 -18.23
CA VAL A 157 -3.19 -9.82 -17.82
C VAL A 157 -4.11 -9.41 -18.97
N GLU A 158 -5.29 -9.99 -19.00
CA GLU A 158 -6.33 -9.67 -20.00
C GLU A 158 -6.86 -8.24 -19.84
N SER A 159 -6.95 -7.76 -18.60
CA SER A 159 -7.45 -6.42 -18.28
C SER A 159 -7.11 -5.95 -16.88
N VAL A 160 -6.88 -4.65 -16.73
CA VAL A 160 -6.85 -3.96 -15.43
C VAL A 160 -8.15 -3.19 -15.24
N THR A 161 -8.79 -3.33 -14.07
CA THR A 161 -9.95 -2.50 -13.68
C THR A 161 -9.54 -1.50 -12.61
N THR A 162 -9.62 -0.19 -12.87
CA THR A 162 -9.17 0.83 -11.91
C THR A 162 -9.97 2.13 -12.02
N ASP A 163 -9.84 2.96 -10.99
CA ASP A 163 -10.32 4.34 -10.99
C ASP A 163 -9.19 5.26 -11.49
N LEU A 164 -9.53 6.20 -12.38
CA LEU A 164 -8.64 7.27 -12.88
C LEU A 164 -9.16 8.62 -12.39
N ARG A 165 -8.26 9.51 -11.95
CA ARG A 165 -8.58 10.85 -11.41
C ARG A 165 -7.86 11.96 -12.17
N THR A 166 -8.50 13.13 -12.27
CA THR A 166 -7.92 14.30 -12.96
C THR A 166 -6.51 14.63 -12.44
N GLY A 167 -5.55 14.73 -13.37
CA GLY A 167 -4.15 15.02 -13.08
C GLY A 167 -3.24 13.78 -12.98
N GLU A 168 -3.77 12.56 -12.96
CA GLU A 168 -2.97 11.33 -13.04
C GLU A 168 -2.34 11.13 -14.43
N THR A 169 -1.19 10.46 -14.49
CA THR A 169 -0.43 10.24 -15.75
C THR A 169 -0.53 8.78 -16.18
N ILE A 170 -0.86 8.54 -17.44
CA ILE A 170 -0.91 7.20 -18.06
C ILE A 170 0.27 7.05 -19.02
N GLU A 171 0.94 5.91 -19.01
CA GLU A 171 1.97 5.56 -19.99
C GLU A 171 1.71 4.17 -20.60
N ILE A 172 1.70 4.13 -21.93
CA ILE A 172 1.43 2.94 -22.74
C ILE A 172 2.63 2.68 -23.64
N SER A 173 3.12 1.46 -23.68
CA SER A 173 4.21 1.03 -24.57
C SER A 173 4.04 -0.41 -25.08
N GLY A 174 4.76 -0.77 -26.14
CA GLY A 174 4.78 -2.14 -26.70
C GLY A 174 3.57 -2.51 -27.57
N MET A 175 2.36 -2.13 -27.16
CA MET A 175 1.10 -2.45 -27.87
C MET A 175 0.61 -1.33 -28.79
N LYS A 176 -0.28 -1.68 -29.74
CA LYS A 176 -0.81 -0.71 -30.73
C LYS A 176 -1.63 0.40 -30.05
N LYS A 177 -2.47 0.00 -29.08
CA LYS A 177 -3.38 0.85 -28.31
C LYS A 177 -3.84 0.16 -27.03
N ALA A 178 -4.23 0.94 -26.03
CA ALA A 178 -5.12 0.54 -24.96
C ALA A 178 -6.56 0.98 -25.29
N THR A 179 -7.54 0.19 -24.84
CA THR A 179 -8.97 0.56 -24.88
C THR A 179 -9.48 0.69 -23.44
N PHE A 180 -9.92 1.89 -23.08
CA PHE A 180 -10.47 2.24 -21.77
C PHE A 180 -11.99 2.20 -21.85
N THR A 181 -12.58 1.10 -21.36
CA THR A 181 -14.03 0.91 -21.35
C THR A 181 -14.59 1.34 -19.99
N PRO A 182 -15.63 2.18 -19.90
CA PRO A 182 -16.29 2.48 -18.63
C PRO A 182 -16.68 1.19 -17.90
N ALA A 183 -16.44 1.15 -16.59
CA ALA A 183 -16.70 -0.03 -15.77
C ALA A 183 -17.63 0.32 -14.59
N GLU A 184 -18.75 -0.38 -14.54
CA GLU A 184 -19.75 -0.25 -13.47
C GLU A 184 -19.16 -0.62 -12.10
N THR A 185 -19.68 0.01 -11.04
CA THR A 185 -19.40 -0.42 -9.66
C THR A 185 -20.45 -1.42 -9.23
N THR A 186 -20.06 -2.68 -9.03
CA THR A 186 -20.96 -3.77 -8.64
C THR A 186 -20.32 -4.62 -7.56
N LEU A 187 -21.13 -5.11 -6.61
CA LEU A 187 -20.67 -5.98 -5.52
C LEU A 187 -20.43 -7.40 -6.03
N TYR A 188 -19.19 -7.68 -6.43
CA TYR A 188 -18.69 -9.01 -6.73
C TYR A 188 -18.61 -9.85 -5.45
N LYS A 189 -19.04 -11.12 -5.52
CA LYS A 189 -19.07 -12.03 -4.37
C LYS A 189 -18.08 -13.18 -4.49
N ASP A 190 -17.80 -13.59 -5.72
CA ASP A 190 -17.17 -14.88 -6.01
C ASP A 190 -15.77 -14.74 -6.62
N ALA A 191 -15.46 -13.60 -7.27
CA ALA A 191 -14.16 -13.35 -7.90
C ALA A 191 -13.90 -11.85 -8.18
N LEU A 192 -12.62 -11.48 -8.32
CA LEU A 192 -12.14 -10.17 -8.80
C LEU A 192 -11.06 -10.36 -9.86
N THR A 193 -10.90 -9.40 -10.80
CA THR A 193 -9.79 -9.40 -11.77
C THR A 193 -8.58 -8.59 -11.28
N THR A 194 -7.52 -8.55 -12.08
CA THR A 194 -6.45 -7.54 -11.95
C THR A 194 -7.05 -6.13 -11.87
N GLY A 195 -6.52 -5.30 -10.97
CA GLY A 195 -7.08 -3.97 -10.71
C GLY A 195 -7.12 -3.55 -9.24
N ASN A 196 -7.83 -2.45 -9.00
CA ASN A 196 -8.01 -1.81 -7.71
C ASN A 196 -9.50 -1.78 -7.32
N TRP A 197 -9.77 -2.25 -6.11
CA TRP A 197 -11.11 -2.55 -5.60
C TRP A 197 -11.26 -2.02 -4.17
N ILE A 198 -12.49 -1.70 -3.78
CA ILE A 198 -12.83 -1.16 -2.46
C ILE A 198 -13.96 -2.01 -1.85
N VAL A 199 -13.74 -2.50 -0.64
CA VAL A 199 -14.76 -3.23 0.14
C VAL A 199 -15.88 -2.26 0.52
N GLY A 200 -17.14 -2.67 0.32
CA GLY A 200 -18.32 -1.81 0.39
C GLY A 200 -18.88 -1.41 -0.98
N LEU A 201 -17.99 -1.25 -1.97
CA LEU A 201 -18.30 -0.84 -3.34
C LEU A 201 -18.23 -2.01 -4.33
N ASP A 202 -17.09 -2.70 -4.32
CA ASP A 202 -16.78 -3.78 -5.26
C ASP A 202 -16.88 -5.18 -4.61
N VAL A 203 -16.73 -5.29 -3.28
CA VAL A 203 -16.84 -6.56 -2.52
C VAL A 203 -17.62 -6.32 -1.22
N PRO A 204 -18.57 -7.19 -0.83
CA PRO A 204 -19.21 -7.10 0.49
C PRO A 204 -18.23 -7.31 1.66
N GLU A 205 -18.58 -6.79 2.83
CA GLU A 205 -17.82 -7.10 4.05
C GLU A 205 -17.96 -8.56 4.48
N GLY A 206 -16.87 -9.12 5.02
CA GLY A 206 -16.88 -10.46 5.58
C GLY A 206 -15.49 -11.08 5.71
N ARG A 207 -15.44 -12.30 6.24
CA ARG A 207 -14.24 -13.11 6.31
C ARG A 207 -14.17 -14.04 5.11
N TYR A 208 -13.10 -13.92 4.33
CA TYR A 208 -12.91 -14.60 3.05
C TYR A 208 -11.65 -15.44 3.04
N ASP A 209 -11.70 -16.53 2.27
CA ASP A 209 -10.56 -17.27 1.75
C ASP A 209 -10.33 -16.78 0.30
N ILE A 210 -9.26 -16.03 0.06
CA ILE A 210 -8.88 -15.48 -1.26
C ILE A 210 -7.86 -16.42 -1.90
N LYS A 211 -8.08 -16.83 -3.17
CA LYS A 211 -7.27 -17.85 -3.87
C LYS A 211 -7.02 -17.45 -5.32
N SER A 212 -5.88 -17.77 -5.92
CA SER A 212 -5.67 -17.50 -7.36
C SER A 212 -6.49 -18.48 -8.22
N VAL A 213 -6.85 -18.07 -9.44
CA VAL A 213 -7.64 -18.89 -10.38
C VAL A 213 -6.79 -19.30 -11.58
N GLY A 214 -7.06 -20.48 -12.14
CA GLY A 214 -6.44 -20.98 -13.37
C GLY A 214 -4.95 -21.35 -13.24
N GLY A 215 -4.40 -21.41 -12.02
CA GLY A 215 -2.97 -21.63 -11.78
C GLY A 215 -2.11 -20.37 -11.91
N GLY A 216 -2.72 -19.20 -12.03
CA GLY A 216 -2.00 -17.92 -12.02
C GLY A 216 -1.28 -17.66 -10.69
N SER A 217 -0.23 -16.84 -10.75
CA SER A 217 0.49 -16.28 -9.60
C SER A 217 0.54 -14.77 -9.75
N GLY A 218 0.37 -14.02 -8.67
CA GLY A 218 0.37 -12.56 -8.71
C GLY A 218 0.33 -11.94 -7.33
N ASN A 219 0.46 -10.61 -7.28
CA ASN A 219 0.49 -9.87 -6.03
C ASN A 219 -0.93 -9.60 -5.52
N LEU A 220 -1.17 -9.88 -4.24
CA LEU A 220 -2.34 -9.45 -3.49
C LEU A 220 -1.91 -8.49 -2.37
N PHE A 221 -2.29 -7.23 -2.50
CA PHE A 221 -2.16 -6.24 -1.44
C PHE A 221 -3.53 -5.87 -0.89
N ILE A 222 -3.67 -5.80 0.43
CA ILE A 222 -4.86 -5.27 1.10
C ILE A 222 -4.42 -4.26 2.14
N HIS A 223 -5.03 -3.07 2.11
CA HIS A 223 -4.81 -2.02 3.10
C HIS A 223 -6.12 -1.64 3.78
N ASN A 224 -6.06 -1.38 5.08
CA ASN A 224 -7.21 -0.83 5.80
C ASN A 224 -7.41 0.66 5.53
N VAL A 225 -8.53 1.22 6.03
CA VAL A 225 -8.93 2.64 5.87
C VAL A 225 -7.90 3.67 6.37
N THR A 226 -6.89 3.26 7.14
CA THR A 226 -5.79 4.14 7.60
C THR A 226 -4.51 4.02 6.77
N GLY A 227 -4.48 3.13 5.78
CA GLY A 227 -3.33 2.88 4.91
C GLY A 227 -2.31 1.87 5.45
N TRP A 228 -2.58 1.21 6.57
CA TRP A 228 -1.75 0.08 7.01
C TRP A 228 -2.01 -1.16 6.17
N ILE A 229 -0.94 -1.90 5.86
CA ILE A 229 -0.97 -3.19 5.18
C ILE A 229 -1.60 -4.24 6.11
N GLU A 230 -2.66 -4.89 5.62
CA GLU A 230 -3.30 -6.07 6.23
C GLU A 230 -2.86 -7.35 5.51
N VAL A 231 -2.57 -7.28 4.21
CA VAL A 231 -2.04 -8.37 3.37
C VAL A 231 -1.01 -7.80 2.38
N ASN A 232 0.11 -8.49 2.22
CA ASN A 232 1.13 -8.24 1.21
C ASN A 232 1.74 -9.60 0.83
N GLU A 233 1.11 -10.28 -0.13
CA GLU A 233 1.40 -11.70 -0.44
C GLU A 233 1.50 -11.95 -1.95
N ILE A 234 2.34 -12.91 -2.32
CA ILE A 234 2.30 -13.53 -3.66
C ILE A 234 1.28 -14.67 -3.58
N LEU A 235 0.13 -14.51 -4.22
CA LEU A 235 -0.96 -15.48 -4.21
C LEU A 235 -0.80 -16.46 -5.39
N GLY A 236 -0.74 -17.75 -5.08
CA GLY A 236 -0.44 -18.82 -6.04
C GLY A 236 1.01 -18.82 -6.53
N GLY A 237 1.37 -19.83 -7.33
CA GLY A 237 2.71 -19.95 -7.94
C GLY A 237 3.67 -20.96 -7.31
N GLY A 238 3.23 -21.75 -6.34
CA GLY A 238 4.04 -22.81 -5.73
C GLY A 238 5.00 -22.29 -4.66
N GLU A 239 6.26 -22.74 -4.67
CA GLU A 239 7.22 -22.65 -3.55
C GLU A 239 7.44 -21.25 -2.94
N PHE A 240 7.19 -20.19 -3.70
CA PHE A 240 7.39 -18.79 -3.27
C PHE A 240 6.10 -18.00 -3.02
N GLY A 241 4.92 -18.63 -3.14
CA GLY A 241 3.62 -18.00 -2.95
C GLY A 241 2.70 -18.82 -2.05
N VAL A 242 1.53 -18.26 -1.72
CA VAL A 242 0.52 -18.89 -0.87
C VAL A 242 -0.72 -19.28 -1.66
N ASP A 243 -1.20 -20.52 -1.52
CA ASP A 243 -2.40 -21.01 -2.23
C ASP A 243 -3.70 -20.34 -1.77
N THR A 244 -3.70 -19.71 -0.59
CA THR A 244 -4.87 -19.09 0.03
C THR A 244 -4.45 -18.03 1.05
N VAL A 245 -5.07 -16.85 0.99
CA VAL A 245 -5.02 -15.84 2.06
C VAL A 245 -6.38 -15.77 2.74
N THR A 246 -6.43 -16.02 4.05
CA THR A 246 -7.66 -15.91 4.84
C THR A 246 -7.69 -14.57 5.59
N VAL A 247 -8.62 -13.68 5.23
CA VAL A 247 -8.66 -12.27 5.69
C VAL A 247 -10.06 -11.82 6.09
N GLU A 248 -10.16 -10.81 6.96
CA GLU A 248 -11.41 -10.12 7.33
C GLU A 248 -11.48 -8.78 6.58
N LEU A 249 -12.37 -8.69 5.59
CA LEU A 249 -12.62 -7.52 4.76
C LEU A 249 -13.69 -6.63 5.40
N LYS A 250 -13.40 -5.33 5.54
CA LYS A 250 -14.27 -4.32 6.17
C LYS A 250 -14.46 -3.12 5.26
N GLU A 251 -15.55 -2.37 5.45
CA GLU A 251 -15.92 -1.18 4.68
C GLU A 251 -14.71 -0.25 4.46
N GLY A 252 -14.50 0.17 3.21
CA GLY A 252 -13.42 1.07 2.81
C GLY A 252 -12.01 0.46 2.75
N TYR A 253 -11.81 -0.83 3.05
CA TYR A 253 -10.53 -1.51 2.79
C TYR A 253 -10.25 -1.53 1.28
N SER A 254 -9.01 -1.24 0.89
CA SER A 254 -8.58 -1.29 -0.51
C SER A 254 -7.87 -2.60 -0.82
N ILE A 255 -8.19 -3.18 -1.98
CA ILE A 255 -7.62 -4.44 -2.49
C ILE A 255 -6.98 -4.13 -3.84
N THR A 256 -5.69 -4.45 -3.99
CA THR A 256 -4.97 -4.36 -5.26
C THR A 256 -4.51 -5.76 -5.68
N ILE A 257 -4.87 -6.14 -6.90
CA ILE A 257 -4.51 -7.41 -7.54
C ILE A 257 -3.66 -7.08 -8.76
N GLY A 258 -2.45 -7.64 -8.84
CA GLY A 258 -1.52 -7.43 -9.95
C GLY A 258 -0.88 -8.73 -10.46
N GLY A 259 -0.48 -8.77 -11.74
CA GLY A 259 0.20 -9.91 -12.37
C GLY A 259 -0.64 -11.16 -12.64
N MET A 260 -1.87 -11.26 -12.11
CA MET A 260 -2.78 -12.40 -12.30
C MET A 260 -4.16 -11.97 -12.77
N ASN A 261 -4.76 -12.74 -13.69
CA ASN A 261 -6.04 -12.41 -14.32
C ASN A 261 -7.23 -12.37 -13.34
N GLN A 262 -7.27 -13.29 -12.36
CA GLN A 262 -8.40 -13.43 -11.45
C GLN A 262 -8.01 -14.08 -10.12
N VAL A 263 -8.63 -13.60 -9.05
CA VAL A 263 -8.72 -14.30 -7.75
C VAL A 263 -10.17 -14.71 -7.48
N ALA A 264 -10.36 -15.84 -6.81
CA ALA A 264 -11.64 -16.27 -6.26
C ALA A 264 -11.79 -15.77 -4.81
N LEU A 265 -13.01 -15.40 -4.46
CA LEU A 265 -13.42 -14.97 -3.13
C LEU A 265 -14.34 -16.03 -2.52
N VAL A 266 -13.84 -16.83 -1.57
CA VAL A 266 -14.64 -17.85 -0.88
C VAL A 266 -15.11 -17.28 0.46
N LEU A 267 -16.36 -16.84 0.54
CA LEU A 267 -16.95 -16.31 1.77
C LEU A 267 -17.05 -17.40 2.85
N ILE A 268 -16.38 -17.18 3.98
CA ILE A 268 -16.41 -18.08 5.15
C ILE A 268 -17.52 -17.66 6.12
N LYS A 269 -17.67 -16.35 6.32
CA LYS A 269 -18.65 -15.75 7.24
C LYS A 269 -18.87 -14.29 6.85
N THR A 270 -20.10 -13.79 6.83
CA THR A 270 -20.34 -12.34 6.74
C THR A 270 -19.79 -11.62 7.98
N SER A 271 -19.54 -10.32 7.86
CA SER A 271 -19.34 -9.47 9.04
C SER A 271 -20.54 -9.56 9.99
N SER A 272 -20.33 -9.24 11.26
CA SER A 272 -21.35 -9.31 12.30
C SER A 272 -21.46 -7.96 12.99
N ASN A 273 -22.57 -7.28 12.72
CA ASN A 273 -23.06 -6.12 13.46
C ASN A 273 -23.40 -6.48 14.92
#